data_AF-A0A661J8X6-F1
#
_entry.id   AF-A0A661J8X6-F1
#
_cell.length_a   1.000
_cell.length_b   1.000
_cell.length_c   1.000
_cell.angle_alpha   90.00
_cell.angle_beta   90.00
_cell.angle_gamma   90.00
#
_symmetry.space_group_name_H-M   'P 1'
#
loop_
_entity.id
_entity.type
_entity.pdbx_description
1 polymer ?
#
loop_
_entity_poly.entity_id
_entity_poly.type
_entity_poly.pdbx_seq_one_letter_code
_entity_poly.pdbx_strand_id
1 'polypeptide(L)'
;MDNNTKLRELKSQIKINPEKVSIALENFIREYMEKLEREGVIFGLSGGIDSAVVATLCKNSVGEEKCLALIMPEKDSKKEHIEDAINFAKKLNIETKLINITPYLKELGVYKLFSLSKIPFFGKLKEMLLKKAYNFYENKTGDNPFSSSILGFKGKQFSYYLKRGNAYYRIKHRIRMVLLYLYAEVENRLVAGAANKSEYKIGFFVKHGCDDAADIMPIINLYKTQVRQLAQYLNIPERIISKPPSPDIIPGIIDEEAIGIPYKELDIILLALEKGLNVSDIAKLLEIEGEKVIYIKNLIQKSEHMRKTYKPKDILSNGRV
;
A
#
# COMPACT_ATOMS: atom_id res chain seq x y z
N MET A 1 -2.81 -19.21 30.59
CA MET A 1 -2.00 -19.57 29.40
C MET A 1 -0.67 -18.84 29.54
N ASP A 2 0.46 -19.54 29.43
CA ASP A 2 1.77 -18.90 29.38
C ASP A 2 1.90 -18.05 28.10
N ASN A 3 2.70 -16.98 28.16
CA ASN A 3 2.93 -16.03 27.07
C ASN A 3 3.43 -16.76 25.81
N ASN A 4 4.28 -17.78 25.97
CA ASN A 4 4.77 -18.58 24.85
C ASN A 4 3.65 -19.34 24.13
N THR A 5 2.69 -19.88 24.86
CA THR A 5 1.54 -20.60 24.27
C THR A 5 0.68 -19.63 23.46
N LYS A 6 0.39 -18.45 23.99
CA LYS A 6 -0.45 -17.44 23.33
C LYS A 6 0.23 -16.84 22.10
N LEU A 7 1.56 -16.62 22.15
CA LEU A 7 2.33 -16.17 20.99
C LEU A 7 2.35 -17.23 19.88
N ARG A 8 2.54 -18.51 20.23
CA ARG A 8 2.47 -19.62 19.26
C ARG A 8 1.09 -19.69 18.61
N GLU A 9 0.03 -19.48 19.39
CA GLU A 9 -1.34 -19.43 18.88
C GLU A 9 -1.54 -18.31 17.87
N LEU A 10 -1.10 -17.08 18.19
CA LEU A 10 -1.17 -15.94 17.26
C LEU A 10 -0.36 -16.19 15.98
N LYS A 11 0.86 -16.72 16.11
CA LYS A 11 1.71 -17.09 14.98
C LYS A 11 1.11 -18.20 14.12
N SER A 12 0.36 -19.12 14.70
CA SER A 12 -0.38 -20.14 13.97
C SER A 12 -1.54 -19.51 13.18
N GLN A 13 -2.28 -18.60 13.80
CA GLN A 13 -3.44 -17.95 13.18
C GLN A 13 -3.09 -16.99 12.05
N ILE A 14 -1.86 -16.46 12.02
CA ILE A 14 -1.40 -15.64 10.88
C ILE A 14 -1.11 -16.49 9.64
N LYS A 15 -0.90 -17.80 9.80
CA LYS A 15 -0.68 -18.71 8.67
C LYS A 15 -1.99 -18.92 7.92
N ILE A 16 -1.87 -18.97 6.60
CA ILE A 16 -2.99 -19.28 5.72
C ILE A 16 -2.76 -20.63 5.06
N ASN A 17 -3.82 -21.27 4.60
CA ASN A 17 -3.73 -22.27 3.54
C ASN A 17 -3.76 -21.50 2.19
N PRO A 18 -2.61 -21.34 1.50
CA PRO A 18 -2.54 -20.47 0.33
C PRO A 18 -3.43 -20.93 -0.83
N GLU A 19 -3.59 -22.25 -1.02
CA GLU A 19 -4.47 -22.83 -2.05
C GLU A 19 -5.93 -22.44 -1.82
N LYS A 20 -6.46 -22.70 -0.61
CA LYS A 20 -7.84 -22.35 -0.27
C LYS A 20 -8.10 -20.85 -0.37
N VAL A 21 -7.13 -20.03 0.07
CA VAL A 21 -7.22 -18.58 -0.05
C VAL A 21 -7.20 -18.15 -1.51
N SER A 22 -6.29 -18.69 -2.34
CA SER A 22 -6.21 -18.37 -3.77
C SER A 22 -7.54 -18.65 -4.47
N ILE A 23 -8.10 -19.86 -4.29
CA ILE A 23 -9.38 -20.25 -4.88
C ILE A 23 -10.50 -19.29 -4.44
N ALA A 24 -10.56 -18.94 -3.15
CA ALA A 24 -11.58 -18.02 -2.65
C ALA A 24 -11.45 -16.62 -3.26
N LEU A 25 -10.22 -16.09 -3.39
CA LEU A 25 -9.98 -14.78 -3.99
C LEU A 25 -10.22 -14.77 -5.50
N GLU A 26 -9.84 -15.83 -6.21
CA GLU A 26 -10.10 -15.99 -7.64
C GLU A 26 -11.61 -16.08 -7.93
N ASN A 27 -12.36 -16.81 -7.11
CA ASN A 27 -13.82 -16.85 -7.21
C ASN A 27 -14.45 -15.48 -6.93
N PHE A 28 -13.96 -14.74 -5.93
CA PHE A 28 -14.41 -13.38 -5.64
C PHE A 28 -14.20 -12.44 -6.84
N ILE A 29 -13.03 -12.48 -7.48
CA ILE A 29 -12.75 -11.65 -8.66
C ILE A 29 -13.71 -12.00 -9.80
N ARG A 30 -13.88 -13.29 -10.09
CA ARG A 30 -14.78 -13.77 -11.15
C ARG A 30 -16.23 -13.37 -10.87
N GLU A 31 -16.72 -13.58 -9.65
CA GLU A 31 -18.08 -13.22 -9.23
C GLU A 31 -18.36 -11.73 -9.46
N TYR A 32 -17.45 -10.84 -9.03
CA TYR A 32 -17.68 -9.39 -9.14
C TYR A 32 -17.48 -8.86 -10.56
N MET A 33 -16.64 -9.49 -11.38
CA MET A 33 -16.56 -9.17 -12.81
C MET A 33 -17.91 -9.44 -13.49
N GLU A 34 -18.48 -10.64 -13.28
CA GLU A 34 -19.77 -11.04 -13.87
C GLU A 34 -20.93 -10.22 -13.29
N LYS A 35 -20.99 -10.07 -11.97
CA LYS A 35 -22.06 -9.33 -11.27
C LYS A 35 -22.13 -7.84 -11.67
N LEU A 36 -20.99 -7.25 -12.00
CA LEU A 36 -20.89 -5.85 -12.42
C LEU A 36 -20.84 -5.70 -13.94
N GLU A 37 -21.10 -6.78 -14.69
CA GLU A 37 -21.20 -6.79 -16.15
C GLU A 37 -19.96 -6.20 -16.84
N ARG A 38 -18.76 -6.58 -16.35
CA ARG A 38 -17.47 -6.11 -16.86
C ARG A 38 -16.85 -7.12 -17.82
N GLU A 39 -16.19 -6.63 -18.86
CA GLU A 39 -15.54 -7.44 -19.91
C GLU A 39 -14.19 -8.05 -19.45
N GLY A 40 -13.62 -7.51 -18.38
CA GLY A 40 -12.35 -7.97 -17.83
C GLY A 40 -11.91 -7.18 -16.60
N VAL A 41 -10.64 -7.32 -16.24
CA VAL A 41 -10.05 -6.68 -15.06
C VAL A 41 -8.82 -5.85 -15.47
N ILE A 42 -8.68 -4.67 -14.87
CA ILE A 42 -7.54 -3.78 -15.03
C ILE A 42 -6.90 -3.45 -13.67
N PHE A 43 -5.58 -3.40 -13.64
CA PHE A 43 -4.82 -3.12 -12.41
C PHE A 43 -3.49 -2.42 -12.70
N GLY A 44 -2.95 -1.73 -11.70
CA GLY A 44 -1.61 -1.16 -11.75
C GLY A 44 -0.55 -2.21 -11.43
N LEU A 45 0.50 -2.31 -12.24
CA LEU A 45 1.62 -3.22 -11.99
C LEU A 45 2.91 -2.44 -11.74
N SER A 46 3.39 -2.45 -10.49
CA SER A 46 4.51 -1.63 -10.01
C SER A 46 5.85 -2.38 -9.91
N GLY A 47 5.83 -3.71 -10.06
CA GLY A 47 7.00 -4.57 -9.81
C GLY A 47 7.24 -4.85 -8.32
N GLY A 48 6.24 -4.57 -7.48
CA GLY A 48 6.15 -4.97 -6.08
C GLY A 48 5.25 -6.20 -5.87
N ILE A 49 5.40 -6.85 -4.72
CA ILE A 49 4.74 -8.12 -4.40
C ILE A 49 3.21 -8.05 -4.43
N ASP A 50 2.59 -6.98 -3.92
CA ASP A 50 1.13 -6.91 -3.79
C ASP A 50 0.46 -6.87 -5.17
N SER A 51 0.94 -5.98 -6.05
CA SER A 51 0.47 -5.91 -7.44
C SER A 51 0.73 -7.19 -8.24
N ALA A 52 1.83 -7.89 -7.95
CA ALA A 52 2.15 -9.16 -8.60
C ALA A 52 1.18 -10.28 -8.17
N VAL A 53 0.80 -10.33 -6.89
CA VAL A 53 -0.23 -11.26 -6.37
C VAL A 53 -1.58 -10.95 -7.01
N VAL A 54 -1.99 -9.68 -7.03
CA VAL A 54 -3.25 -9.27 -7.69
C VAL A 54 -3.24 -9.68 -9.17
N ALA A 55 -2.17 -9.40 -9.91
CA ALA A 55 -2.07 -9.75 -11.32
C ALA A 55 -2.22 -11.26 -11.57
N THR A 56 -1.57 -12.10 -10.77
CA THR A 56 -1.71 -13.56 -10.91
C THR A 56 -3.11 -14.04 -10.54
N LEU A 57 -3.71 -13.52 -9.45
CA LEU A 57 -5.08 -13.86 -9.06
C LEU A 57 -6.08 -13.46 -10.14
N CYS A 58 -5.94 -12.25 -10.72
CA CYS A 58 -6.77 -11.79 -11.83
C CYS A 58 -6.64 -12.74 -13.04
N LYS A 59 -5.41 -13.04 -13.47
CA LYS A 59 -5.18 -14.00 -14.57
C LYS A 59 -5.86 -15.34 -14.30
N ASN A 60 -5.63 -15.94 -13.14
CA ASN A 60 -6.19 -17.25 -12.79
C ASN A 60 -7.73 -17.21 -12.73
N SER A 61 -8.30 -16.08 -12.32
CA SER A 61 -9.74 -15.91 -12.17
C SER A 61 -10.48 -15.71 -13.49
N VAL A 62 -9.95 -14.94 -14.44
CA VAL A 62 -10.73 -14.50 -15.63
C VAL A 62 -10.07 -14.80 -16.96
N GLY A 63 -8.85 -15.35 -16.98
CA GLY A 63 -8.07 -15.56 -18.20
C GLY A 63 -7.12 -14.39 -18.48
N GLU A 64 -6.10 -14.64 -19.28
CA GLU A 64 -5.06 -13.66 -19.60
C GLU A 64 -5.54 -12.60 -20.60
N GLU A 65 -6.45 -12.97 -21.49
CA GLU A 65 -7.10 -12.11 -22.48
C GLU A 65 -8.02 -11.06 -21.83
N LYS A 66 -8.58 -11.37 -20.67
CA LYS A 66 -9.43 -10.45 -19.90
C LYS A 66 -8.64 -9.58 -18.92
N CYS A 67 -7.31 -9.68 -18.89
CA CYS A 67 -6.46 -8.89 -17.99
C CYS A 67 -5.72 -7.78 -18.75
N LEU A 68 -5.77 -6.56 -18.21
CA LEU A 68 -4.95 -5.43 -18.64
C LEU A 68 -4.13 -4.89 -17.48
N ALA A 69 -2.80 -4.84 -17.62
CA ALA A 69 -1.94 -4.18 -16.64
C ALA A 69 -1.46 -2.82 -17.15
N LEU A 70 -1.59 -1.79 -16.30
CA LEU A 70 -0.96 -0.49 -16.53
C LEU A 70 0.35 -0.39 -15.75
N ILE A 71 1.46 -0.22 -16.47
CA ILE A 71 2.77 0.08 -15.88
C ILE A 71 2.99 1.59 -16.03
N MET A 72 3.00 2.32 -14.92
CA MET A 72 2.90 3.79 -14.92
C MET A 72 4.12 4.46 -14.27
N PRO A 73 5.32 4.37 -14.88
CA PRO A 73 6.53 4.93 -14.32
C PRO A 73 6.57 6.45 -14.43
N GLU A 74 7.39 7.06 -13.59
CA GLU A 74 7.75 8.46 -13.67
C GLU A 74 9.25 8.67 -13.43
N LYS A 75 9.72 9.91 -13.47
CA LYS A 75 11.16 10.21 -13.44
C LYS A 75 11.91 9.70 -12.19
N ASP A 76 11.24 9.58 -11.02
CA ASP A 76 11.87 9.01 -9.82
C ASP A 76 11.66 7.49 -9.70
N SER A 77 10.91 6.84 -10.61
CA SER A 77 10.74 5.38 -10.60
C SER A 77 12.05 4.67 -10.92
N LYS A 78 12.42 3.65 -10.13
CA LYS A 78 13.66 2.91 -10.39
C LYS A 78 13.48 1.97 -11.59
N LYS A 79 14.49 1.95 -12.47
CA LYS A 79 14.51 1.10 -13.68
C LYS A 79 14.27 -0.37 -13.37
N GLU A 80 14.87 -0.88 -12.29
CA GLU A 80 14.72 -2.26 -11.83
C GLU A 80 13.26 -2.66 -11.55
N HIS A 81 12.44 -1.74 -10.99
CA HIS A 81 11.03 -2.02 -10.72
C HIS A 81 10.21 -2.05 -12.01
N ILE A 82 10.52 -1.16 -12.96
CA ILE A 82 9.86 -1.10 -14.26
C ILE A 82 10.16 -2.37 -15.06
N GLU A 83 11.42 -2.79 -15.09
CA GLU A 83 11.84 -4.03 -15.75
C GLU A 83 11.17 -5.25 -15.12
N ASP A 84 11.11 -5.32 -13.79
CA ASP A 84 10.43 -6.43 -13.10
C ASP A 84 8.93 -6.47 -13.41
N ALA A 85 8.25 -5.31 -13.46
CA ALA A 85 6.85 -5.24 -13.87
C ALA A 85 6.64 -5.72 -15.31
N ILE A 86 7.47 -5.25 -16.25
CA ILE A 86 7.38 -5.64 -17.67
C ILE A 86 7.65 -7.15 -17.83
N ASN A 87 8.71 -7.66 -17.22
CA ASN A 87 9.09 -9.07 -17.32
C ASN A 87 8.03 -9.97 -16.68
N PHE A 88 7.47 -9.55 -15.55
CA PHE A 88 6.42 -10.31 -14.88
C PHE A 88 5.13 -10.34 -15.70
N ALA A 89 4.71 -9.22 -16.29
CA ALA A 89 3.55 -9.20 -17.17
C ALA A 89 3.74 -10.07 -18.42
N LYS A 90 4.94 -10.05 -19.02
CA LYS A 90 5.30 -10.98 -20.12
C LYS A 90 5.22 -12.44 -19.68
N LYS A 91 5.72 -12.78 -18.49
CA LYS A 91 5.60 -14.14 -17.92
C LYS A 91 4.12 -14.55 -17.75
N LEU A 92 3.26 -13.61 -17.39
CA LEU A 92 1.82 -13.84 -17.27
C LEU A 92 1.09 -13.82 -18.61
N ASN A 93 1.71 -13.42 -19.72
CA ASN A 93 1.09 -13.28 -21.04
C ASN A 93 -0.18 -12.42 -21.04
N ILE A 94 -0.22 -11.37 -20.21
CA ILE A 94 -1.35 -10.43 -20.11
C ILE A 94 -1.11 -9.18 -20.96
N GLU A 95 -2.19 -8.53 -21.41
CA GLU A 95 -2.09 -7.25 -22.11
C GLU A 95 -1.45 -6.20 -21.18
N THR A 96 -0.55 -5.38 -21.72
CA THR A 96 0.11 -4.32 -20.96
C THR A 96 0.21 -3.01 -21.71
N LYS A 97 -0.02 -1.90 -20.98
CA LYS A 97 0.25 -0.55 -21.45
C LYS A 97 1.29 0.12 -20.55
N LEU A 98 2.38 0.58 -21.16
CA LEU A 98 3.43 1.34 -20.48
C LEU A 98 3.18 2.84 -20.68
N ILE A 99 2.80 3.55 -19.61
CA ILE A 99 2.40 4.96 -19.67
C ILE A 99 3.32 5.78 -18.77
N ASN A 100 4.23 6.55 -19.38
CA ASN A 100 5.09 7.46 -18.63
C ASN A 100 4.26 8.65 -18.11
N ILE A 101 4.09 8.75 -16.79
CA ILE A 101 3.28 9.81 -16.17
C ILE A 101 4.06 11.11 -15.87
N THR A 102 5.36 11.14 -16.18
CA THR A 102 6.23 12.31 -15.99
C THR A 102 5.69 13.59 -16.66
N PRO A 103 5.18 13.56 -17.91
CA PRO A 103 4.65 14.77 -18.55
C PRO A 103 3.46 15.36 -17.80
N TYR A 104 2.50 14.53 -17.37
CA TYR A 104 1.33 14.99 -16.60
C TYR A 104 1.73 15.62 -15.26
N LEU A 105 2.68 14.99 -14.56
CA LEU A 105 3.21 15.50 -13.29
C LEU A 105 3.98 16.82 -13.47
N LYS A 106 4.71 16.97 -14.59
CA LYS A 106 5.43 18.19 -14.93
C LYS A 106 4.46 19.34 -15.19
N GLU A 107 3.40 19.09 -15.93
CA GLU A 107 2.37 20.08 -16.26
C GLU A 107 1.65 20.58 -15.01
N LEU A 108 1.30 19.68 -14.10
CA LEU A 108 0.74 20.02 -12.78
C LEU A 108 1.73 20.72 -11.83
N GLY A 109 2.99 20.93 -12.26
CA GLY A 109 4.02 21.59 -11.46
C GLY A 109 4.49 20.77 -10.26
N VAL A 110 4.20 19.46 -10.21
CA VAL A 110 4.52 18.58 -9.07
C VAL A 110 6.02 18.61 -8.77
N TYR A 111 6.85 18.60 -9.81
CA TYR A 111 8.30 18.62 -9.65
C TYR A 111 8.88 19.95 -9.13
N LYS A 112 8.08 21.02 -9.10
CA LYS A 112 8.43 22.30 -8.46
C LYS A 112 8.19 22.25 -6.94
N LEU A 113 7.41 21.28 -6.44
CA LEU A 113 7.13 21.10 -5.01
C LEU A 113 8.38 20.69 -4.23
N PHE A 114 9.24 19.89 -4.85
CA PHE A 114 10.50 19.44 -4.30
C PHE A 114 11.66 20.00 -5.15
N SER A 115 12.24 21.14 -4.74
CA SER A 115 13.30 21.82 -5.52
C SER A 115 14.67 21.12 -5.48
N LEU A 116 14.75 19.92 -4.90
CA LEU A 116 15.93 19.05 -4.98
C LEU A 116 16.28 18.68 -6.44
N SER A 117 15.35 18.85 -7.38
CA SER A 117 15.59 18.71 -8.83
C SER A 117 16.60 19.71 -9.41
N LYS A 118 16.98 20.76 -8.66
CA LYS A 118 18.06 21.70 -9.05
C LYS A 118 19.44 21.30 -8.51
N ILE A 119 19.53 20.26 -7.67
CA ILE A 119 20.79 19.85 -7.07
C ILE A 119 21.30 18.61 -7.83
N PRO A 120 22.49 18.67 -8.46
CA PRO A 120 23.01 17.61 -9.34
C PRO A 120 23.62 16.47 -8.51
N PHE A 121 22.84 15.83 -7.64
CA PHE A 121 23.32 14.69 -6.86
C PHE A 121 22.85 13.36 -7.42
N PHE A 122 23.82 12.48 -7.67
CA PHE A 122 23.66 11.07 -8.04
C PHE A 122 22.82 10.32 -6.99
N GLY A 123 21.95 9.41 -7.44
CA GLY A 123 20.85 8.80 -6.67
C GLY A 123 21.18 8.38 -5.23
N LYS A 124 22.28 7.65 -5.00
CA LYS A 124 22.67 7.19 -3.64
C LYS A 124 22.85 8.32 -2.63
N LEU A 125 23.35 9.48 -3.07
CA LEU A 125 23.57 10.62 -2.18
C LEU A 125 22.24 11.33 -1.83
N LYS A 126 21.28 11.34 -2.76
CA LYS A 126 19.91 11.83 -2.51
C LYS A 126 19.19 10.95 -1.47
N GLU A 127 19.30 9.63 -1.59
CA GLU A 127 18.73 8.69 -0.60
C GLU A 127 19.36 8.89 0.78
N MET A 128 20.68 9.04 0.86
CA MET A 128 21.38 9.31 2.12
C MET A 128 20.93 10.64 2.76
N LEU A 129 20.78 11.71 1.98
CA LEU A 129 20.30 13.01 2.47
C LEU A 129 18.85 12.94 2.97
N LEU A 130 17.98 12.19 2.28
CA LEU A 130 16.61 11.96 2.71
C LEU A 130 16.56 11.20 4.04
N LYS A 131 17.37 10.15 4.19
CA LYS A 131 17.53 9.42 5.46
C LYS A 131 18.01 10.35 6.59
N LYS A 132 19.02 11.19 6.33
CA LYS A 132 19.50 12.18 7.32
C LYS A 132 18.41 13.18 7.70
N ALA A 133 17.61 13.66 6.74
CA ALA A 133 16.51 14.58 7.01
C ALA A 133 15.39 13.91 7.83
N TYR A 134 15.11 12.63 7.57
CA TYR A 134 14.18 11.80 8.35
C TYR A 134 14.63 11.70 9.81
N ASN A 135 15.88 11.28 10.04
CA ASN A 135 16.45 11.15 11.38
C ASN A 135 16.52 12.52 12.09
N PHE A 136 16.85 13.59 11.37
CA PHE A 136 16.85 14.94 11.93
C PHE A 136 15.45 15.37 12.38
N TYR A 137 14.42 15.08 11.58
CA TYR A 137 13.04 15.36 11.94
C TYR A 137 12.65 14.59 13.21
N GLU A 138 12.86 13.27 13.21
CA GLU A 138 12.55 12.39 14.36
C GLU A 138 13.23 12.89 15.64
N ASN A 139 14.52 13.21 15.58
CA ASN A 139 15.27 13.73 16.72
C ASN A 139 14.77 15.09 17.22
N LYS A 140 14.15 15.90 16.36
CA LYS A 140 13.64 17.24 16.71
C LYS A 140 12.19 17.23 17.18
N THR A 141 11.36 16.37 16.61
CA THR A 141 9.91 16.37 16.88
C THR A 141 9.46 15.22 17.75
N GLY A 142 10.28 14.18 17.94
CA GLY A 142 9.91 12.95 18.66
C GLY A 142 8.82 12.12 17.95
N ASP A 143 8.57 12.42 16.67
CA ASP A 143 7.56 11.76 15.84
C ASP A 143 8.19 11.50 14.48
N ASN A 144 7.82 10.40 13.81
CA ASN A 144 8.35 10.13 12.48
C ASN A 144 7.55 10.88 11.40
N PRO A 145 8.16 11.17 10.23
CA PRO A 145 7.46 11.89 9.17
C PRO A 145 6.24 11.14 8.63
N PHE A 146 6.23 9.80 8.65
CA PHE A 146 5.08 9.00 8.19
C PHE A 146 3.85 9.21 9.08
N SER A 147 3.95 8.96 10.39
CA SER A 147 2.89 9.19 11.38
C SER A 147 2.43 10.65 11.38
N SER A 148 3.38 11.58 11.24
CA SER A 148 3.10 13.00 11.11
C SER A 148 2.36 13.36 9.82
N SER A 149 2.47 12.54 8.78
CA SER A 149 1.80 12.76 7.49
C SER A 149 0.37 12.22 7.42
N ILE A 150 -0.05 11.40 8.39
CA ILE A 150 -1.38 10.78 8.40
C ILE A 150 -2.47 11.83 8.60
N LEU A 151 -2.34 12.67 9.64
CA LEU A 151 -3.27 13.77 9.91
C LEU A 151 -2.88 15.06 9.18
N GLY A 152 -3.70 16.10 9.35
CA GLY A 152 -3.37 17.46 8.91
C GLY A 152 -2.15 18.06 9.63
N PHE A 153 -1.62 19.16 9.06
CA PHE A 153 -0.38 19.81 9.51
C PHE A 153 -0.57 21.04 10.39
N LYS A 154 -1.78 21.28 10.91
CA LYS A 154 -2.09 22.43 11.77
C LYS A 154 -1.22 22.37 13.04
N GLY A 155 -0.47 23.44 13.30
CA GLY A 155 0.40 23.55 14.48
C GLY A 155 1.66 22.68 14.46
N LYS A 156 1.96 21.96 13.37
CA LYS A 156 3.14 21.09 13.30
C LYS A 156 4.41 21.84 12.91
N GLN A 157 5.52 21.50 13.56
CA GLN A 157 6.84 21.91 13.12
C GLN A 157 7.13 21.36 11.72
N PHE A 158 7.94 22.07 10.94
CA PHE A 158 8.26 21.70 9.55
C PHE A 158 7.06 21.51 8.61
N SER A 159 5.87 22.03 8.97
CA SER A 159 4.63 21.84 8.21
C SER A 159 4.76 22.24 6.73
N TYR A 160 5.55 23.26 6.40
CA TYR A 160 5.83 23.65 5.02
C TYR A 160 6.42 22.49 4.20
N TYR A 161 7.45 21.82 4.72
CA TYR A 161 8.11 20.71 4.04
C TYR A 161 7.22 19.47 3.98
N LEU A 162 6.54 19.13 5.08
CA LEU A 162 5.65 17.97 5.14
C LEU A 162 4.46 18.11 4.17
N LYS A 163 3.84 19.31 4.09
CA LYS A 163 2.77 19.61 3.13
C LYS A 163 3.21 19.35 1.69
N ARG A 164 4.39 19.85 1.32
CA ARG A 164 4.94 19.72 -0.04
C ARG A 164 5.37 18.29 -0.34
N GLY A 165 5.95 17.58 0.61
CA GLY A 165 6.26 16.15 0.51
C GLY A 165 4.99 15.33 0.28
N ASN A 166 3.94 15.53 1.10
CA ASN A 166 2.65 14.86 0.93
C ASN A 166 2.02 15.14 -0.42
N ALA A 167 2.00 16.39 -0.86
CA ALA A 167 1.49 16.74 -2.17
C ALA A 167 2.31 16.06 -3.29
N TYR A 168 3.65 16.03 -3.16
CA TYR A 168 4.56 15.45 -4.15
C TYR A 168 4.31 13.97 -4.41
N TYR A 169 4.16 13.14 -3.37
CA TYR A 169 3.98 11.71 -3.57
C TYR A 169 2.52 11.31 -3.78
N ARG A 170 1.56 11.90 -3.05
CA ARG A 170 0.15 11.46 -3.13
C ARG A 170 -0.45 11.70 -4.50
N ILE A 171 -0.06 12.79 -5.17
CA ILE A 171 -0.56 13.09 -6.51
C ILE A 171 -0.12 12.05 -7.54
N LYS A 172 1.06 11.43 -7.38
CA LYS A 172 1.55 10.36 -8.28
C LYS A 172 0.62 9.16 -8.25
N HIS A 173 0.23 8.69 -7.06
CA HIS A 173 -0.73 7.58 -6.91
C HIS A 173 -2.12 7.95 -7.45
N ARG A 174 -2.55 9.20 -7.29
CA ARG A 174 -3.87 9.67 -7.78
C ARG A 174 -3.94 9.78 -9.30
N ILE A 175 -2.88 10.24 -9.96
CA ILE A 175 -2.82 10.24 -11.43
C ILE A 175 -2.85 8.81 -11.97
N ARG A 176 -2.15 7.88 -11.31
CA ARG A 176 -2.23 6.45 -11.65
C ARG A 176 -3.64 5.90 -11.52
N MET A 177 -4.35 6.26 -10.44
CA MET A 177 -5.77 5.93 -10.29
C MET A 177 -6.63 6.52 -11.41
N VAL A 178 -6.43 7.80 -11.75
CA VAL A 178 -7.15 8.45 -12.87
C VAL A 178 -6.94 7.71 -14.18
N LEU A 179 -5.70 7.30 -14.47
CA LEU A 179 -5.40 6.52 -15.67
C LEU A 179 -6.04 5.13 -15.62
N LEU A 180 -5.99 4.43 -14.48
CA LEU A 180 -6.67 3.14 -14.32
C LEU A 180 -8.15 3.24 -14.66
N TYR A 181 -8.87 4.19 -14.06
CA TYR A 181 -10.28 4.39 -14.37
C TYR A 181 -10.51 4.88 -15.79
N LEU A 182 -9.66 5.74 -16.36
CA LEU A 182 -9.78 6.16 -17.76
C LEU A 182 -9.80 4.96 -18.71
N TYR A 183 -8.83 4.04 -18.58
CA TYR A 183 -8.78 2.84 -19.42
C TYR A 183 -9.85 1.82 -19.04
N ALA A 184 -10.20 1.71 -17.75
CA ALA A 184 -11.27 0.84 -17.28
C ALA A 184 -12.61 1.18 -17.92
N GLU A 185 -12.99 2.45 -17.92
CA GLU A 185 -14.28 2.89 -18.47
C GLU A 185 -14.32 2.77 -19.99
N VAL A 186 -13.21 3.05 -20.68
CA VAL A 186 -13.11 2.89 -22.14
C VAL A 186 -13.26 1.43 -22.56
N GLU A 187 -12.69 0.50 -21.79
CA GLU A 187 -12.68 -0.93 -22.12
C GLU A 187 -13.73 -1.76 -21.33
N ASN A 188 -14.63 -1.10 -20.59
CA ASN A 188 -15.59 -1.72 -19.67
C ASN A 188 -14.97 -2.77 -18.72
N ARG A 189 -13.83 -2.45 -18.10
CA ARG A 189 -13.11 -3.35 -17.17
C ARG A 189 -13.33 -2.95 -15.71
N LEU A 190 -13.23 -3.94 -14.84
CA LEU A 190 -13.23 -3.80 -13.39
C LEU A 190 -11.86 -3.36 -12.86
N VAL A 191 -11.77 -2.30 -12.06
CA VAL A 191 -10.50 -1.89 -11.45
C VAL A 191 -10.21 -2.73 -10.21
N ALA A 192 -9.07 -3.41 -10.17
CA ALA A 192 -8.58 -4.15 -9.01
C ALA A 192 -7.45 -3.42 -8.29
N GLY A 193 -7.64 -3.15 -7.00
CA GLY A 193 -6.64 -2.51 -6.13
C GLY A 193 -5.77 -3.51 -5.37
N ALA A 194 -4.62 -3.03 -4.90
CA ALA A 194 -3.55 -3.87 -4.35
C ALA A 194 -3.16 -3.53 -2.89
N ALA A 195 -3.92 -2.68 -2.19
CA ALA A 195 -3.66 -2.46 -0.76
C ALA A 195 -3.91 -3.75 0.05
N ASN A 196 -2.96 -4.09 0.92
CA ASN A 196 -3.08 -5.20 1.86
C ASN A 196 -3.55 -4.71 3.25
N LYS A 197 -3.98 -5.64 4.10
CA LYS A 197 -4.54 -5.34 5.42
C LYS A 197 -3.57 -4.57 6.32
N SER A 198 -2.29 -4.92 6.29
CA SER A 198 -1.28 -4.31 7.17
C SER A 198 -1.15 -2.82 6.90
N GLU A 199 -0.93 -2.46 5.63
CA GLU A 199 -0.80 -1.09 5.15
C GLU A 199 -2.10 -0.31 5.33
N TYR A 200 -3.23 -0.93 4.96
CA TYR A 200 -4.55 -0.31 5.06
C TYR A 200 -4.91 0.06 6.50
N LYS A 201 -4.65 -0.83 7.47
CA LYS A 201 -4.97 -0.62 8.89
C LYS A 201 -4.19 0.54 9.51
N ILE A 202 -2.92 0.71 9.15
CA ILE A 202 -2.08 1.78 9.71
C ILE A 202 -2.09 3.07 8.90
N GLY A 203 -2.75 3.08 7.73
CA GLY A 203 -2.79 4.24 6.84
C GLY A 203 -1.54 4.40 5.96
N PHE A 204 -0.81 3.31 5.71
CA PHE A 204 0.35 3.29 4.82
C PHE A 204 -0.08 3.12 3.36
N PHE A 205 -1.00 3.97 2.91
CA PHE A 205 -1.49 4.00 1.53
C PHE A 205 -1.93 5.42 1.18
N VAL A 206 -2.20 5.69 -0.09
CA VAL A 206 -2.75 6.99 -0.51
C VAL A 206 -4.26 6.86 -0.67
N LYS A 207 -5.05 7.55 0.16
CA LYS A 207 -6.51 7.65 -0.04
C LYS A 207 -6.81 8.21 -1.42
N HIS A 208 -7.64 7.50 -2.18
CA HIS A 208 -7.94 7.76 -3.60
C HIS A 208 -6.74 7.57 -4.54
N GLY A 209 -5.74 6.78 -4.13
CA GLY A 209 -4.61 6.36 -4.97
C GLY A 209 -4.88 5.04 -5.67
N CYS A 210 -3.97 4.64 -6.56
CA CYS A 210 -4.09 3.43 -7.39
C CYS A 210 -4.21 2.12 -6.61
N ASP A 211 -3.77 2.09 -5.35
CA ASP A 211 -3.79 0.89 -4.54
C ASP A 211 -5.10 0.72 -3.75
N ASP A 212 -5.85 1.81 -3.52
CA ASP A 212 -7.01 1.89 -2.60
C ASP A 212 -8.33 2.26 -3.28
N ALA A 213 -8.29 3.15 -4.27
CA ALA A 213 -9.47 3.47 -5.08
C ALA A 213 -9.58 2.47 -6.22
N ALA A 214 -10.46 1.50 -6.02
CA ALA A 214 -10.75 0.42 -6.95
C ALA A 214 -12.18 -0.09 -6.75
N ASP A 215 -12.69 -0.85 -7.72
CA ASP A 215 -14.02 -1.47 -7.65
C ASP A 215 -13.99 -2.73 -6.78
N ILE A 216 -12.87 -3.48 -6.86
CA ILE A 216 -12.60 -4.64 -6.01
C ILE A 216 -11.21 -4.58 -5.40
N MET A 217 -11.07 -5.21 -4.24
CA MET A 217 -9.87 -5.16 -3.41
C MET A 217 -9.49 -6.58 -2.93
N PRO A 218 -8.97 -7.45 -3.82
CA PRO A 218 -8.87 -8.89 -3.55
C PRO A 218 -8.04 -9.26 -2.31
N ILE A 219 -6.99 -8.49 -2.02
CA ILE A 219 -6.04 -8.81 -0.94
C ILE A 219 -6.17 -7.92 0.30
N ILE A 220 -7.20 -7.06 0.39
CA ILE A 220 -7.36 -6.09 1.48
C ILE A 220 -7.50 -6.70 2.87
N ASN A 221 -7.93 -7.95 2.93
CA ASN A 221 -8.10 -8.70 4.17
C ASN A 221 -6.87 -9.57 4.53
N LEU A 222 -5.83 -9.57 3.70
CA LEU A 222 -4.60 -10.31 3.96
C LEU A 222 -3.52 -9.41 4.56
N TYR A 223 -2.90 -9.86 5.64
CA TYR A 223 -1.69 -9.25 6.18
C TYR A 223 -0.52 -9.37 5.19
N LYS A 224 0.49 -8.49 5.25
CA LYS A 224 1.67 -8.53 4.37
C LYS A 224 2.37 -9.87 4.40
N THR A 225 2.50 -10.48 5.58
CA THR A 225 3.07 -11.82 5.74
C THR A 225 2.21 -12.92 5.11
N GLN A 226 0.90 -12.73 4.98
CA GLN A 226 0.00 -13.64 4.26
C GLN A 226 0.09 -13.41 2.75
N VAL A 227 0.21 -12.17 2.28
CA VAL A 227 0.50 -11.85 0.88
C VAL A 227 1.79 -12.52 0.43
N ARG A 228 2.85 -12.53 1.27
CA ARG A 228 4.09 -13.26 0.99
C ARG A 228 3.90 -14.78 0.88
N GLN A 229 3.09 -15.38 1.77
CA GLN A 229 2.75 -16.81 1.69
C GLN A 229 2.00 -17.13 0.39
N LEU A 230 1.06 -16.28 0.00
CA LEU A 230 0.30 -16.43 -1.23
C LEU A 230 1.18 -16.24 -2.47
N ALA A 231 2.09 -15.27 -2.47
CA ALA A 231 3.04 -15.04 -3.56
C ALA A 231 3.93 -16.26 -3.84
N GLN A 232 4.41 -16.93 -2.78
CA GLN A 232 5.18 -18.17 -2.89
C GLN A 232 4.36 -19.29 -3.53
N TYR A 233 3.12 -19.49 -3.07
CA TYR A 233 2.21 -20.48 -3.64
C TYR A 233 1.89 -20.21 -5.12
N LEU A 234 1.69 -18.94 -5.48
CA LEU A 234 1.42 -18.48 -6.85
C LEU A 234 2.65 -18.50 -7.78
N ASN A 235 3.79 -19.03 -7.33
CA ASN A 235 5.04 -19.10 -8.11
C ASN A 235 5.51 -17.74 -8.66
N ILE A 236 5.27 -16.67 -7.90
CA ILE A 236 5.81 -15.34 -8.20
C ILE A 236 7.35 -15.42 -8.09
N PRO A 237 8.11 -14.82 -9.02
CA PRO A 237 9.57 -14.86 -8.98
C PRO A 237 10.16 -14.40 -7.65
N GLU A 238 11.15 -15.14 -7.14
CA GLU A 238 11.79 -14.84 -5.84
C GLU A 238 12.39 -13.43 -5.81
N ARG A 239 12.86 -12.91 -6.95
CA ARG A 239 13.33 -11.51 -7.09
C ARG A 239 12.26 -10.48 -6.73
N ILE A 240 10.98 -10.76 -6.92
CA ILE A 240 9.87 -9.87 -6.53
C ILE A 240 9.51 -10.09 -5.05
N ILE A 241 9.55 -11.34 -4.56
CA ILE A 241 9.19 -11.70 -3.18
C ILE A 241 10.23 -11.17 -2.17
N SER A 242 11.51 -11.39 -2.45
CA SER A 242 12.65 -11.03 -1.59
C SER A 242 12.97 -9.54 -1.61
N LYS A 243 12.46 -8.79 -2.59
CA LYS A 243 12.66 -7.35 -2.68
C LYS A 243 12.12 -6.67 -1.43
N PRO A 244 12.88 -5.75 -0.80
CA PRO A 244 12.34 -4.96 0.29
C PRO A 244 11.13 -4.18 -0.23
N PRO A 245 10.00 -4.20 0.49
CA PRO A 245 8.87 -3.33 0.18
C PRO A 245 9.38 -1.89 0.21
N SER A 246 9.33 -1.23 -0.94
CA SER A 246 9.74 0.16 -1.10
C SER A 246 8.50 0.92 -1.51
N PRO A 247 8.10 1.94 -0.77
CA PRO A 247 6.96 2.73 -1.12
C PRO A 247 7.40 3.71 -2.19
N ASP A 248 6.61 3.86 -3.25
CA ASP A 248 6.71 5.00 -4.17
C ASP A 248 6.47 6.35 -3.44
N ILE A 249 6.05 6.29 -2.17
CA ILE A 249 5.73 7.41 -1.28
C ILE A 249 6.99 8.21 -0.89
N ILE A 250 8.11 7.55 -0.60
CA ILE A 250 9.35 8.22 -0.15
C ILE A 250 10.57 7.56 -0.81
N PRO A 251 11.15 8.18 -1.86
CA PRO A 251 12.31 7.63 -2.55
C PRO A 251 13.48 7.35 -1.60
N GLY A 252 13.91 6.08 -1.49
CA GLY A 252 15.10 5.68 -0.74
C GLY A 252 14.86 5.22 0.71
N ILE A 253 13.62 5.22 1.20
CA ILE A 253 13.25 4.66 2.51
C ILE A 253 12.37 3.43 2.26
N ILE A 254 12.73 2.29 2.84
CA ILE A 254 11.91 1.06 2.74
C ILE A 254 10.71 1.15 3.69
N ASP A 255 9.64 0.39 3.43
CA ASP A 255 8.41 0.44 4.23
C ASP A 255 8.67 0.22 5.72
N GLU A 256 9.47 -0.79 6.07
CA GLU A 256 9.74 -1.14 7.47
C GLU A 256 10.51 -0.04 8.21
N GLU A 257 11.40 0.68 7.50
CA GLU A 257 12.07 1.87 8.04
C GLU A 257 11.07 3.01 8.24
N ALA A 258 10.18 3.25 7.27
CA ALA A 258 9.18 4.32 7.35
C ALA A 258 8.11 4.06 8.43
N ILE A 259 7.72 2.80 8.61
CA ILE A 259 6.75 2.38 9.62
C ILE A 259 7.43 2.32 10.99
N GLY A 260 8.70 1.94 11.07
CA GLY A 260 9.48 1.81 12.31
C GLY A 260 9.38 0.42 12.97
N ILE A 261 8.79 -0.57 12.28
CA ILE A 261 8.70 -1.95 12.76
C ILE A 261 8.63 -2.93 11.57
N PRO A 262 9.26 -4.12 11.66
CA PRO A 262 9.15 -5.13 10.60
C PRO A 262 7.72 -5.67 10.43
N TYR A 263 7.35 -6.05 9.21
CA TYR A 263 6.01 -6.57 8.92
C TYR A 263 5.67 -7.83 9.73
N LYS A 264 6.66 -8.67 10.03
CA LYS A 264 6.47 -9.88 10.87
C LYS A 264 5.95 -9.55 12.27
N GLU A 265 6.42 -8.46 12.86
CA GLU A 265 5.97 -8.00 14.18
C GLU A 265 4.68 -7.19 14.05
N LEU A 266 4.61 -6.28 13.07
CA LEU A 266 3.43 -5.46 12.79
C LEU A 266 2.18 -6.32 12.66
N ASP A 267 2.22 -7.36 11.83
CA ASP A 267 1.04 -8.18 11.55
C ASP A 267 0.54 -8.93 12.80
N ILE A 268 1.46 -9.34 13.69
CA ILE A 268 1.09 -9.96 14.98
C ILE A 268 0.49 -8.93 15.93
N ILE A 269 1.05 -7.71 15.99
CA ILE A 269 0.46 -6.61 16.78
C ILE A 269 -0.96 -6.30 16.29
N LEU A 270 -1.15 -6.17 14.98
CA LEU A 270 -2.46 -5.90 14.39
C LEU A 270 -3.46 -7.01 14.73
N LEU A 271 -3.08 -8.28 14.56
CA LEU A 271 -3.92 -9.42 14.90
C LEU A 271 -4.28 -9.47 16.40
N ALA A 272 -3.30 -9.20 17.27
CA ALA A 272 -3.51 -9.18 18.71
C ALA A 272 -4.47 -8.05 19.14
N LEU A 273 -4.32 -6.85 18.56
CA LEU A 273 -5.24 -5.73 18.79
C LEU A 273 -6.66 -6.04 18.30
N GLU A 274 -6.81 -6.70 17.14
CA GLU A 274 -8.12 -7.14 16.64
C GLU A 274 -8.81 -8.13 17.57
N LYS A 275 -8.04 -8.95 18.30
CA LYS A 275 -8.54 -9.89 19.31
C LYS A 275 -8.79 -9.25 20.67
N GLY A 276 -8.63 -7.94 20.81
CA GLY A 276 -8.89 -7.21 22.04
C GLY A 276 -7.79 -7.36 23.10
N LEU A 277 -6.58 -7.80 22.75
CA LEU A 277 -5.47 -7.79 23.70
C LEU A 277 -5.08 -6.34 24.04
N ASN A 278 -4.71 -6.11 25.29
CA ASN A 278 -4.23 -4.80 25.72
C ASN A 278 -2.74 -4.60 25.37
N VAL A 279 -2.29 -3.35 25.43
CA VAL A 279 -0.93 -2.94 25.08
C VAL A 279 0.14 -3.67 25.89
N SER A 280 -0.06 -3.81 27.21
CA SER A 280 0.89 -4.47 28.11
C SER A 280 1.08 -5.94 27.75
N ASP A 281 -0.02 -6.64 27.45
CA ASP A 281 0.03 -8.05 27.08
C ASP A 281 0.77 -8.24 25.75
N ILE A 282 0.48 -7.40 24.74
CA ILE A 282 1.16 -7.49 23.44
C ILE A 282 2.66 -7.22 23.58
N ALA A 283 3.04 -6.20 24.35
CA ALA A 283 4.44 -5.85 24.60
C ALA A 283 5.19 -7.01 25.27
N LYS A 284 4.59 -7.62 26.30
CA LYS A 284 5.15 -8.81 26.97
C LYS A 284 5.22 -10.03 26.06
N LEU A 285 4.21 -10.27 25.23
CA LEU A 285 4.17 -11.42 24.31
C LEU A 285 5.22 -11.35 23.21
N LEU A 286 5.53 -10.15 22.74
CA LEU A 286 6.47 -9.93 21.64
C LEU A 286 7.87 -9.55 22.12
N GLU A 287 8.07 -9.36 23.43
CA GLU A 287 9.32 -8.87 24.01
C GLU A 287 9.76 -7.54 23.40
N ILE A 288 8.80 -6.63 23.18
CA ILE A 288 9.02 -5.29 22.63
C ILE A 288 8.58 -4.21 23.60
N GLU A 289 9.09 -2.99 23.40
CA GLU A 289 8.68 -1.80 24.14
C GLU A 289 7.19 -1.51 23.96
N GLY A 290 6.48 -1.23 25.06
CA GLY A 290 5.06 -0.88 25.02
C GLY A 290 4.76 0.36 24.17
N GLU A 291 5.72 1.28 24.07
CA GLU A 291 5.62 2.47 23.21
C GLU A 291 5.45 2.12 21.73
N LYS A 292 6.08 1.04 21.23
CA LYS A 292 5.89 0.58 19.85
C LYS A 292 4.46 0.12 19.60
N VAL A 293 3.87 -0.61 20.54
CA VAL A 293 2.47 -1.06 20.45
C VAL A 293 1.51 0.13 20.50
N ILE A 294 1.77 1.10 21.38
CA ILE A 294 1.01 2.36 21.47
C ILE A 294 1.11 3.14 20.16
N TYR A 295 2.31 3.23 19.59
CA TYR A 295 2.55 3.87 18.31
C TYR A 295 1.70 3.24 17.19
N ILE A 296 1.70 1.91 17.05
CA ILE A 296 0.85 1.22 16.05
C ILE A 296 -0.64 1.46 16.31
N LYS A 297 -1.10 1.37 17.57
CA LYS A 297 -2.49 1.67 17.93
C LYS A 297 -2.88 3.11 17.55
N ASN A 298 -1.98 4.06 17.76
CA ASN A 298 -2.17 5.46 17.38
C ASN A 298 -2.23 5.63 15.85
N LEU A 299 -1.39 4.92 15.07
CA LEU A 299 -1.48 4.94 13.61
C LEU A 299 -2.85 4.49 13.13
N ILE A 300 -3.37 3.38 13.67
CA ILE A 300 -4.70 2.85 13.32
C ILE A 300 -5.78 3.90 13.58
N GLN A 301 -5.79 4.51 14.76
CA GLN A 301 -6.78 5.52 15.13
C GLN A 301 -6.67 6.77 14.25
N LYS A 302 -5.47 7.33 14.10
CA LYS A 302 -5.23 8.55 13.32
C LYS A 302 -5.56 8.36 11.83
N SER A 303 -5.33 7.17 11.28
CA SER A 303 -5.60 6.86 9.87
C SER A 303 -7.04 6.48 9.57
N GLU A 304 -7.95 6.47 10.56
CA GLU A 304 -9.35 6.08 10.35
C GLU A 304 -10.04 6.90 9.24
N HIS A 305 -9.76 8.21 9.19
CA HIS A 305 -10.27 9.12 8.16
C HIS A 305 -9.84 8.76 6.73
N MET A 306 -8.82 7.93 6.57
CA MET A 306 -8.36 7.45 5.26
C MET A 306 -9.25 6.31 4.75
N ARG A 307 -9.85 5.53 5.65
CA ARG A 307 -10.70 4.37 5.35
C ARG A 307 -12.20 4.67 5.40
N LYS A 308 -12.57 5.86 5.91
CA LYS A 308 -13.96 6.29 6.04
C LYS A 308 -14.16 7.66 5.41
N THR A 309 -15.39 7.92 4.99
CA THR A 309 -15.85 9.26 4.63
C THR A 309 -16.74 9.76 5.75
N TYR A 310 -16.41 10.92 6.32
CA TYR A 310 -17.25 11.54 7.33
C TYR A 310 -18.52 12.07 6.67
N LYS A 311 -19.68 11.57 7.13
CA LYS A 311 -21.00 12.05 6.74
C LYS A 311 -21.72 12.60 7.97
N PRO A 312 -22.57 13.63 7.84
CA PRO A 312 -23.42 14.04 8.95
C PRO A 312 -24.26 12.85 9.40
N LYS A 313 -24.63 12.82 10.69
CA LYS A 313 -25.71 11.94 11.14
C LYS A 313 -26.96 12.32 10.36
N ASP A 314 -27.81 11.34 10.09
CA ASP A 314 -29.10 11.63 9.49
C ASP A 314 -29.90 12.51 10.45
N ILE A 315 -30.00 13.79 10.10
CA ILE A 315 -30.68 14.82 10.87
C ILE A 315 -32.18 14.87 10.54
N LEU A 316 -32.60 14.22 9.46
CA LEU A 316 -33.99 14.20 8.99
C LEU A 316 -34.79 13.07 9.63
N SER A 317 -34.16 11.94 9.99
CA SER A 317 -34.84 10.83 10.70
C SER A 317 -35.27 11.15 12.13
N ASN A 318 -34.84 12.28 12.70
CA ASN A 318 -35.23 12.69 14.06
C ASN A 318 -36.26 13.84 14.11
N GLY A 319 -36.83 14.28 12.98
CA GLY A 319 -37.92 15.27 12.94
C GLY A 319 -37.64 16.59 13.67
N ARG A 320 -36.36 16.95 13.86
CA ARG A 320 -35.91 18.19 14.54
C ARG A 320 -35.12 19.11 13.61
N VAL A 321 -35.45 19.07 12.33
CA VAL A 321 -35.23 20.15 11.36
C VAL A 321 -36.49 20.24 10.51
#